data_AF-A0A382D565-F1
#
_entry.id   AF-A0A382D565-F1
#
_cell.length_a   1.000
_cell.length_b   1.000
_cell.length_c   1.000
_cell.angle_alpha   90.00
_cell.angle_beta   90.00
_cell.angle_gamma   90.00
#
_symmetry.space_group_name_H-M   'P 1'
#
loop_
_entity.id
_entity.type
_entity.pdbx_description
1 polymer ?
#
loop_
_entity_poly.entity_id
_entity_poly.type
_entity_poly.pdbx_seq_one_letter_code
_entity_poly.pdbx_strand_id
1 'polypeptide(L)'
;MIKRSEIQKIVDNYDGLRIAVLGSHSALEIMDGAKDEGLSTIVFCQKGRETPYQRFDRIADEIKVLKKFGDMSSVKNQKMLRNTNTIIVPHRALTAYLGYDVIENSLNVPIFG
;
A
#
# COMPACT_ATOMS: atom_id res chain seq x y z
N MET A 1 6.00 -10.07 -16.41
CA MET A 1 4.89 -9.12 -16.25
C MET A 1 3.72 -9.84 -15.63
N ILE A 2 3.25 -9.35 -14.49
CA ILE A 2 2.09 -9.88 -13.76
C ILE A 2 0.86 -9.72 -14.65
N LYS A 3 0.08 -10.78 -14.80
CA LYS A 3 -1.12 -10.75 -15.63
C LYS A 3 -2.28 -10.19 -14.81
N ARG A 4 -3.11 -9.38 -15.45
CA ARG A 4 -4.37 -8.87 -14.84
C ARG A 4 -5.24 -9.99 -14.27
N SER A 5 -5.32 -11.14 -14.94
CA SER A 5 -6.11 -12.29 -14.47
C SER A 5 -5.58 -12.92 -13.19
N GLU A 6 -4.29 -12.78 -12.88
CA GLU A 6 -3.71 -13.25 -11.61
C GLU A 6 -4.13 -12.33 -10.46
N ILE A 7 -4.08 -11.01 -10.67
CA ILE A 7 -4.56 -10.02 -9.70
C ILE A 7 -6.06 -10.11 -9.49
N GLN A 8 -6.85 -10.31 -10.56
CA GLN A 8 -8.30 -10.43 -10.47
C GLN A 8 -8.70 -11.59 -9.54
N LYS A 9 -8.08 -12.77 -9.68
CA LYS A 9 -8.31 -13.90 -8.78
C LYS A 9 -8.01 -13.59 -7.32
N ILE A 10 -7.06 -12.71 -7.03
CA ILE A 10 -6.77 -12.27 -5.65
C ILE A 10 -7.93 -11.42 -5.13
N VAL A 11 -8.35 -10.42 -5.91
CA VAL A 11 -9.43 -9.49 -5.53
C VAL A 11 -10.79 -10.19 -5.44
N ASP A 12 -11.06 -11.18 -6.27
CA ASP A 12 -12.32 -11.95 -6.25
C ASP A 12 -12.54 -12.70 -4.91
N ASN A 13 -11.49 -12.87 -4.10
CA ASN A 13 -11.55 -13.48 -2.78
C ASN A 13 -11.62 -12.47 -1.63
N TYR A 14 -11.67 -11.16 -1.91
CA TYR A 14 -11.77 -10.13 -0.88
C TYR A 14 -13.23 -9.95 -0.44
N ASP A 15 -13.46 -9.99 0.88
CA ASP A 15 -14.76 -9.76 1.53
C ASP A 15 -14.87 -8.39 2.21
N GLY A 16 -13.86 -7.54 2.01
CA GLY A 16 -13.78 -6.15 2.46
C GLY A 16 -12.65 -5.44 1.73
N LEU A 17 -12.43 -4.16 2.02
CA LEU A 17 -11.37 -3.38 1.38
C LEU A 17 -10.56 -2.58 2.39
N ARG A 18 -9.24 -2.57 2.16
CA ARG A 18 -8.26 -1.78 2.88
C ARG A 18 -7.36 -1.06 1.89
N ILE A 19 -6.97 0.17 2.19
CA ILE A 19 -6.09 0.97 1.34
C ILE A 19 -4.66 0.97 1.91
N ALA A 20 -3.70 0.52 1.10
CA ALA A 20 -2.28 0.69 1.37
C ALA A 20 -1.70 1.85 0.56
N VAL A 21 -0.80 2.60 1.20
CA VAL A 21 -0.03 3.63 0.53
C VAL A 21 1.41 3.65 1.05
N LEU A 22 2.36 4.03 0.18
CA LEU A 22 3.72 4.30 0.61
C LEU A 22 3.74 5.68 1.28
N GLY A 23 4.34 5.83 2.46
CA GLY A 23 4.37 7.08 3.23
C GLY A 23 5.23 8.18 2.59
N SER A 24 4.77 8.75 1.47
CA SER A 24 5.36 9.88 0.76
C SER A 24 4.35 10.50 -0.23
N HIS A 25 4.74 11.57 -0.93
CA HIS A 25 3.99 12.20 -2.02
C HIS A 25 2.59 12.69 -1.62
N SER A 26 1.56 11.88 -1.82
CA SER A 26 0.15 12.21 -1.60
C SER A 26 -0.53 11.22 -0.64
N ALA A 27 0.26 10.58 0.22
CA ALA A 27 -0.22 9.53 1.12
C ALA A 27 -1.25 10.02 2.13
N LEU A 28 -1.12 11.26 2.61
CA LEU A 28 -2.07 11.84 3.56
C LEU A 28 -3.44 12.03 2.89
N GLU A 29 -3.48 12.63 1.70
CA GLU A 29 -4.72 12.88 0.96
C GLU A 29 -5.38 11.57 0.51
N ILE A 30 -4.59 10.59 0.07
CA ILE A 30 -5.09 9.25 -0.28
C ILE A 30 -5.76 8.59 0.92
N MET A 31 -5.09 8.61 2.08
CA MET A 31 -5.65 8.01 3.29
C MET A 31 -6.87 8.78 3.79
N ASP A 32 -6.86 10.11 3.70
CA ASP A 32 -7.98 10.94 4.09
C ASP A 32 -9.23 10.60 3.26
N GLY A 33 -9.11 10.60 1.93
CA GLY A 33 -10.20 10.19 1.04
C GLY A 33 -10.64 8.74 1.28
N ALA A 34 -9.71 7.83 1.61
CA ALA A 34 -10.08 6.46 1.98
C ALA A 34 -10.93 6.43 3.27
N LYS A 35 -10.64 7.27 4.26
CA LYS A 35 -11.47 7.37 5.48
C LYS A 35 -12.85 7.95 5.19
N ASP A 36 -12.95 8.93 4.30
CA ASP A 36 -14.24 9.53 3.91
C ASP A 36 -15.17 8.48 3.27
N GLU A 37 -14.60 7.48 2.58
CA GLU A 37 -15.31 6.33 2.02
C GLU A 37 -15.46 5.15 3.02
N GLY A 38 -15.11 5.35 4.30
CA GLY A 38 -15.25 4.33 5.35
C GLY A 38 -14.24 3.17 5.26
N LEU A 39 -13.15 3.31 4.51
CA LEU A 39 -12.13 2.29 4.34
C LEU A 39 -11.06 2.36 5.44
N SER A 40 -10.49 1.21 5.78
CA SER A 40 -9.32 1.15 6.65
C SER A 40 -8.03 1.44 5.87
N THR A 41 -7.03 2.00 6.54
CA THR A 41 -5.77 2.39 5.90
C THR A 41 -4.54 1.70 6.49
N ILE A 42 -3.48 1.61 5.70
CA ILE A 42 -2.13 1.26 6.14
C ILE A 42 -1.11 2.10 5.38
N VAL A 43 -0.18 2.71 6.10
CA VAL A 43 0.93 3.47 5.50
C VAL A 43 2.27 2.81 5.78
N PHE A 44 3.05 2.58 4.73
CA PHE A 44 4.42 2.09 4.84
C PHE A 44 5.40 3.24 4.91
N CYS A 45 5.95 3.49 6.09
CA CYS A 45 6.93 4.56 6.30
C CYS A 45 8.34 4.01 6.28
N GLN A 46 9.31 4.77 5.78
CA GLN A 46 10.72 4.48 6.06
C GLN A 46 11.09 5.06 7.41
N LYS A 47 11.89 4.35 8.20
CA LYS A 47 12.38 4.79 9.51
C LYS A 47 12.92 6.23 9.45
N GLY A 48 12.45 7.08 10.35
CA GLY A 48 12.73 8.51 10.41
C GLY A 48 11.79 9.38 9.56
N ARG A 49 10.77 8.80 8.91
CA ARG A 49 9.78 9.51 8.07
C ARG A 49 8.33 9.23 8.46
N GLU A 50 8.11 8.55 9.58
CA GLU A 50 6.80 8.17 10.11
C GLU A 50 6.08 9.30 10.86
N THR A 51 6.81 10.32 11.32
CA THR A 51 6.27 11.39 12.17
C THR A 51 5.06 12.11 11.59
N PRO A 52 4.98 12.45 10.28
CA PRO A 52 3.77 13.06 9.73
C PRO A 52 2.53 12.19 9.95
N TYR A 53 2.64 10.88 9.74
CA TYR A 53 1.52 9.94 9.83
C TYR A 53 1.12 9.64 11.27
N GLN A 54 2.09 9.64 12.20
CA GLN A 54 1.83 9.52 13.64
C GLN A 54 1.09 10.71 14.24
N ARG A 55 0.99 11.84 13.53
CA ARG A 55 0.25 13.02 13.99
C ARG A 55 -1.22 13.01 13.57
N PHE A 56 -1.60 12.12 12.65
CA PHE A 56 -2.93 12.05 12.07
C PHE A 56 -3.56 10.68 12.31
N ASP A 57 -3.78 10.34 13.59
CA ASP A 57 -4.34 9.04 14.01
C ASP A 57 -5.71 8.74 13.37
N ARG A 58 -6.47 9.77 12.97
CA ARG A 58 -7.76 9.59 12.27
C ARG A 58 -7.60 8.85 10.93
N ILE A 59 -6.52 9.13 10.19
CA ILE A 59 -6.36 8.67 8.80
C ILE A 59 -5.35 7.55 8.65
N ALA A 60 -4.50 7.30 9.64
CA ALA A 60 -3.47 6.25 9.59
C ALA A 60 -3.79 5.12 10.59
N ASP A 61 -4.69 4.21 10.21
CA ASP A 61 -5.12 3.13 11.12
C ASP A 61 -3.96 2.16 11.48
N GLU A 62 -3.03 1.94 10.55
CA GLU A 62 -1.78 1.20 10.79
C GLU A 62 -0.58 1.90 10.15
N ILE A 63 0.49 2.08 10.94
CA ILE A 63 1.76 2.62 10.46
C ILE A 63 2.81 1.51 10.47
N LYS A 64 3.26 1.10 9.29
CA LYS A 64 4.30 0.08 9.13
C LYS A 64 5.65 0.73 8.85
N VAL A 65 6.54 0.75 9.85
CA VAL A 65 7.88 1.31 9.69
C VAL A 65 8.85 0.26 9.10
N LEU A 66 9.46 0.60 7.96
CA LEU A 66 10.42 -0.19 7.21
C LEU A 66 11.83 0.38 7.34
N LYS A 67 12.85 -0.45 7.11
CA LYS A 67 14.24 0.03 7.03
C LYS A 67 14.45 0.81 5.73
N LYS A 68 13.94 0.29 4.62
CA LYS A 68 13.89 0.97 3.32
C LYS A 68 12.51 0.84 2.71
N PHE A 69 12.08 1.84 1.94
CA PHE A 69 10.80 1.77 1.22
C PHE A 69 10.67 0.55 0.30
N GLY A 70 11.76 0.11 -0.33
CA GLY A 70 11.78 -1.11 -1.14
C GLY A 70 11.35 -2.37 -0.38
N ASP A 71 11.46 -2.41 0.95
CA ASP A 71 11.04 -3.56 1.75
C ASP A 71 9.51 -3.75 1.74
N MET A 72 8.74 -2.75 1.26
CA MET A 72 7.29 -2.86 1.06
C MET A 72 6.93 -4.03 0.14
N SER A 73 7.75 -4.31 -0.88
CA SER A 73 7.53 -5.43 -1.81
C SER A 73 8.02 -6.78 -1.29
N SER A 74 8.48 -6.87 -0.03
CA SER A 74 8.92 -8.15 0.54
C SER A 74 7.79 -9.18 0.55
N VAL A 75 8.14 -10.46 0.37
CA VAL A 75 7.17 -11.59 0.37
C VAL A 75 6.25 -11.56 1.61
N LYS A 76 6.81 -11.22 2.77
CA LYS A 76 6.08 -11.08 4.03
C LYS A 76 5.01 -9.99 3.95
N ASN A 77 5.37 -8.80 3.47
CA ASN A 77 4.44 -7.68 3.36
C ASN A 77 3.40 -7.93 2.27
N GLN A 78 3.77 -8.49 1.13
CA GLN A 78 2.82 -8.86 0.08
C GLN A 78 1.78 -9.88 0.58
N LYS A 79 2.21 -10.90 1.33
CA LYS A 79 1.30 -11.89 1.93
C LYS A 79 0.33 -11.22 2.91
N MET A 80 0.84 -10.32 3.77
CA MET A 80 0.00 -9.58 4.71
C MET A 80 -1.03 -8.71 3.98
N LEU A 81 -0.63 -7.97 2.95
CA LEU A 81 -1.52 -7.12 2.17
C LEU A 81 -2.64 -7.94 1.50
N ARG A 82 -2.29 -9.10 0.92
CA ARG A 82 -3.30 -9.99 0.31
C ARG A 82 -4.24 -10.60 1.33
N ASN A 83 -3.75 -10.95 2.52
CA ASN A 83 -4.55 -11.55 3.58
C ASN A 83 -5.43 -10.54 4.33
N THR A 84 -5.21 -9.24 4.11
CA THR A 84 -5.98 -8.15 4.73
C THR A 84 -6.74 -7.35 3.69
N ASN A 85 -7.09 -8.00 2.57
CA ASN A 85 -7.90 -7.44 1.48
C ASN A 85 -7.43 -6.06 1.00
N THR A 86 -6.12 -5.88 0.91
CA THR A 86 -5.54 -4.56 0.71
C THR A 86 -5.26 -4.28 -0.76
N ILE A 87 -5.72 -3.12 -1.22
CA ILE A 87 -5.38 -2.53 -2.51
C ILE A 87 -4.37 -1.41 -2.29
N ILE A 88 -3.31 -1.39 -3.07
CA ILE A 88 -2.33 -0.30 -3.08
C ILE A 88 -2.84 0.82 -3.99
N VAL A 89 -2.90 2.05 -3.47
CA VAL A 89 -3.12 3.24 -4.30
C VAL A 89 -1.74 3.80 -4.69
N PRO A 90 -1.35 3.73 -5.97
CA PRO A 90 -0.01 4.12 -6.39
C PRO A 90 0.12 5.64 -6.51
N HIS A 91 1.34 6.13 -6.30
CA HIS A 91 1.75 7.51 -6.60
C HIS A 91 3.23 7.53 -6.98
N ARG A 92 3.76 8.67 -7.42
CA ARG A 92 5.12 8.74 -8.01
C ARG A 92 6.23 8.22 -7.08
N ALA A 93 6.12 8.45 -5.77
CA ALA A 93 7.12 7.91 -4.84
C ALA A 93 7.11 6.36 -4.77
N LEU A 94 5.97 5.68 -4.97
CA LEU A 94 5.94 4.21 -5.04
C LEU A 94 6.82 3.72 -6.19
N THR A 95 6.61 4.26 -7.40
CA THR A 95 7.39 3.87 -8.59
C THR A 95 8.85 4.27 -8.47
N ALA A 96 9.16 5.41 -7.85
CA ALA A 96 10.53 5.84 -7.63
C ALA A 96 11.31 4.95 -6.63
N TYR A 97 10.66 4.47 -5.57
CA TYR A 97 11.33 3.71 -4.51
C TYR A 97 11.32 2.18 -4.72
N LEU A 98 10.30 1.63 -5.37
CA LEU A 98 10.23 0.20 -5.69
C LEU A 98 10.81 -0.10 -7.07
N GLY A 99 10.70 0.84 -8.02
CA GLY A 99 11.06 0.64 -9.42
C GLY A 99 9.98 -0.11 -10.22
N TYR A 100 9.91 0.17 -11.51
CA TYR A 100 8.92 -0.44 -12.41
C TYR A 100 9.09 -1.96 -12.53
N ASP A 101 10.32 -2.47 -12.57
CA ASP A 101 10.55 -3.92 -12.66
C ASP A 101 9.92 -4.68 -11.49
N VAL A 102 10.07 -4.17 -10.26
CA VAL A 102 9.44 -4.77 -9.08
C VAL A 102 7.91 -4.67 -9.18
N ILE A 103 7.38 -3.51 -9.56
CA ILE A 103 5.93 -3.29 -9.64
C ILE A 103 5.28 -4.17 -10.71
N GLU A 104 5.89 -4.27 -11.89
CA GLU A 104 5.33 -4.99 -13.04
C GLU A 104 5.58 -6.50 -12.98
N ASN A 105 6.63 -6.97 -12.29
CA ASN A 105 7.03 -8.37 -12.33
C ASN A 105 6.98 -9.10 -10.99
N SER A 106 7.03 -8.40 -9.85
CA SER A 106 7.23 -9.03 -8.53
C SER A 106 6.19 -8.65 -7.46
N LEU A 107 5.52 -7.51 -7.60
CA LEU A 107 4.55 -7.00 -6.62
C LEU A 107 3.17 -7.61 -6.88
N ASN A 108 2.96 -8.86 -6.48
CA ASN A 108 1.71 -9.59 -6.69
C ASN A 108 0.63 -9.19 -5.66
N VAL A 109 0.32 -7.89 -5.61
CA VAL A 109 -0.69 -7.27 -4.74
C VAL A 109 -1.57 -6.40 -5.64
N PRO A 110 -2.89 -6.32 -5.44
CA PRO A 110 -3.74 -5.44 -6.21
C PRO A 110 -3.28 -3.98 -6.12
N ILE A 111 -3.18 -3.31 -7.27
CA ILE A 111 -2.87 -1.88 -7.39
C ILE A 111 -4.05 -1.22 -8.10
N PHE A 112 -4.49 -0.06 -7.62
CA PHE A 112 -5.51 0.74 -8.27
C PHE A 112 -4.92 1.49 -9.47
N GLY A 113 -5.42 1.21 -10.68
CA GLY A 113 -5.01 1.85 -11.93
C GLY A 113 -4.79 0.90 -13.09
#